data_AF-A0A378JE77-F1
#
_entry.id   AF-A0A378JE77-F1
#
_cell.length_a   1.000
_cell.length_b   1.000
_cell.length_c   1.000
_cell.angle_alpha   90.00
_cell.angle_beta   90.00
_cell.angle_gamma   90.00
#
_symmetry.space_group_name_H-M   'P 1'
#
loop_
_entity.id
_entity.type
_entity.pdbx_description
1 polymer ?
#
loop_
_entity_poly.entity_id
_entity_poly.type
_entity_poly.pdbx_seq_one_letter_code
_entity_poly.pdbx_strand_id
1 'polypeptide(L)' 'MLTGAFIFFVITIIMAFYLYIGTNPTLLLIAKIFFYFSLAAFLILLITHFLNSAPPAPEENKNLPI' A
#
# COMPACT_ATOMS: atom_id res chain seq x y z
N MET A 1 -4.79 -2.73 -6.16
CA MET A 1 -4.93 -1.72 -5.09
C MET A 1 -5.45 -2.34 -3.79
N LEU A 2 -6.60 -3.02 -3.79
CA LEU A 2 -7.17 -3.69 -2.60
C LEU A 2 -6.28 -4.81 -2.03
N THR A 3 -5.67 -5.62 -2.90
CA THR A 3 -4.75 -6.70 -2.51
C THR A 3 -3.53 -6.17 -1.73
N GLY A 4 -3.00 -5.00 -2.10
CA GLY A 4 -1.88 -4.38 -1.40
C GLY A 4 -2.27 -3.90 0.01
N ALA A 5 -3.43 -3.24 0.13
CA ALA A 5 -3.97 -2.84 1.43
C ALA A 5 -4.23 -4.06 2.34
N PHE A 6 -4.67 -5.18 1.77
CA PHE A 6 -4.93 -6.41 2.50
C PHE A 6 -3.67 -7.03 3.09
N ILE A 7 -2.56 -7.06 2.32
CA ILE A 7 -1.26 -7.56 2.78
C ILE A 7 -0.76 -6.72 3.97
N PHE A 8 -0.92 -5.40 3.89
CA PHE A 8 -0.55 -4.48 4.96
C PHE A 8 -1.36 -4.65 6.23
N PHE A 9 -2.65 -4.90 6.06
CA PHE A 9 -3.56 -5.14 7.18
C PHE A 9 -3.17 -6.42 7.92
N VAL A 10 -2.84 -7.49 7.20
CA VAL A 10 -2.37 -8.75 7.79
C VAL A 10 -1.05 -8.56 8.56
N ILE A 11 -0.08 -7.83 7.99
CA ILE A 11 1.19 -7.53 8.68
C ILE A 11 0.95 -6.73 9.96
N THR A 12 0.03 -5.76 9.93
CA THR A 12 -0.32 -4.92 11.08
C THR A 12 -0.96 -5.74 12.20
N ILE A 13 -1.87 -6.66 11.86
CA ILE A 13 -2.51 -7.55 12.84
C ILE A 13 -1.49 -8.45 13.52
N ILE A 14 -0.61 -9.09 12.73
CA ILE A 14 0.43 -9.97 13.25
C ILE A 14 1.34 -9.20 14.21
N MET A 15 1.72 -7.97 13.86
CA MET A 15 2.52 -7.09 14.71
C MET A 15 1.83 -6.68 16.01
N ALA A 16 0.56 -6.30 15.94
CA ALA A 16 -0.22 -5.95 17.13
C ALA A 16 -0.29 -7.12 18.11
N PHE A 17 -0.37 -8.36 17.59
CA PHE A 17 -0.32 -9.57 18.38
C PHE A 17 1.03 -9.77 19.10
N TYR A 18 2.15 -9.57 18.39
CA TYR A 18 3.49 -9.65 18.99
C TYR A 18 3.76 -8.54 20.02
N LEU A 19 3.19 -7.35 19.83
CA LEU A 19 3.27 -6.23 20.75
C LEU A 19 2.53 -6.53 22.08
N TYR A 20 1.36 -7.17 22.00
CA TYR A 20 0.52 -7.46 23.16
C TYR A 20 1.08 -8.56 24.07
N ILE A 21 1.76 -9.56 23.49
CA ILE A 21 2.32 -10.70 24.24
C ILE A 21 3.55 -10.35 25.08
N GLY A 22 4.09 -9.13 24.98
CA GLY A 22 5.31 -8.76 25.71
C GLY A 22 6.54 -9.44 25.12
N THR A 23 6.65 -9.43 23.79
CA THR A 23 7.77 -10.04 23.07
C THR A 23 9.06 -9.22 23.26
N ASN A 24 10.22 -9.89 23.17
CA ASN A 24 11.56 -9.30 23.27
C ASN A 24 11.65 -7.91 22.59
N PRO A 25 12.24 -6.89 23.25
CA PRO A 25 12.26 -5.50 22.76
C PRO A 25 12.95 -5.37 21.39
N THR A 26 13.92 -6.23 21.09
CA THR A 26 14.58 -6.30 19.78
C THR A 26 13.62 -6.68 18.66
N LEU A 27 12.71 -7.64 18.92
CA LEU A 27 11.76 -8.14 17.94
C LEU A 27 10.67 -7.10 17.66
N LEU A 28 10.27 -6.36 18.71
CA LEU A 28 9.39 -5.20 18.60
C LEU A 28 10.00 -4.11 17.71
N LEU A 29 11.30 -3.83 17.84
CA LEU A 29 12.01 -2.84 17.04
C LEU A 29 12.07 -3.24 15.56
N ILE A 30 12.43 -4.49 15.28
CA ILE A 30 12.46 -5.05 13.91
C ILE A 30 11.08 -4.94 13.28
N ALA A 31 10.06 -5.36 14.00
CA ALA A 31 8.70 -5.33 13.50
C ALA A 31 8.26 -3.87 13.23
N LYS A 32 8.61 -2.92 14.10
CA LYS A 32 8.32 -1.49 13.90
C LYS A 32 8.96 -0.94 12.61
N ILE A 33 10.18 -1.37 12.28
CA ILE A 33 10.86 -1.05 11.03
C ILE A 33 10.07 -1.59 9.82
N PHE A 34 9.64 -2.86 9.87
CA PHE A 34 8.82 -3.46 8.82
C PHE A 34 7.49 -2.73 8.65
N PHE A 35 6.84 -2.33 9.74
CA PHE A 35 5.59 -1.56 9.67
C PHE A 35 5.80 -0.21 8.96
N TYR A 36 6.86 0.54 9.30
CA TYR A 36 7.15 1.81 8.62
C TYR A 36 7.53 1.62 7.16
N PHE A 37 8.32 0.60 6.84
CA PHE A 37 8.70 0.29 5.45
C PHE A 37 7.48 -0.07 4.61
N SER A 38 6.61 -0.91 5.18
CA SER A 38 5.29 -1.17 4.62
C SER A 38 4.62 0.18 4.42
N LEU A 39 4.29 0.93 5.48
CA LEU A 39 3.51 2.18 5.40
C LEU A 39 3.99 3.13 4.29
N ALA A 40 5.31 3.31 4.15
CA ALA A 40 5.91 4.09 3.07
C ALA A 40 5.56 3.55 1.68
N ALA A 41 5.71 2.24 1.45
CA ALA A 41 5.33 1.61 0.18
C ALA A 41 3.82 1.76 -0.13
N PHE A 42 2.94 1.68 0.88
CA PHE A 42 1.50 1.93 0.67
C PHE A 42 1.24 3.37 0.27
N LEU A 43 1.87 4.35 0.92
CA LEU A 43 1.73 5.75 0.56
C LEU A 43 2.20 6.04 -0.87
N ILE A 44 3.32 5.43 -1.30
CA ILE A 44 3.80 5.55 -2.69
C ILE A 44 2.79 4.96 -3.67
N LEU A 45 2.26 3.77 -3.39
CA LEU A 45 1.23 3.14 -4.22
C LEU A 45 -0.07 3.96 -4.25
N LEU A 46 -0.44 4.59 -3.14
CA LEU A 46 -1.61 5.44 -3.04
C LEU A 46 -1.43 6.70 -3.89
N ILE A 47 -0.30 7.39 -3.76
CA ILE A 47 0.01 8.59 -4.53
C ILE A 47 0.04 8.26 -6.03
N THR A 48 0.75 7.20 -6.43
CA THR A 48 0.79 6.78 -7.84
C THR A 48 -0.57 6.39 -8.38
N HIS A 49 -1.47 5.84 -7.57
CA HIS A 49 -2.84 5.56 -7.99
C HIS A 49 -3.65 6.84 -8.24
N PHE A 50 -3.59 7.81 -7.33
CA PHE A 50 -4.26 9.10 -7.52
C PHE A 50 -3.72 9.85 -8.73
N LEU A 51 -2.41 9.78 -8.99
CA LEU A 51 -1.78 10.41 -10.15
C LEU A 51 -2.04 9.68 -11.47
N ASN A 52 -2.11 8.34 -11.48
CA ASN A 52 -2.44 7.54 -12.67
C ASN A 52 -3.94 7.41 -12.93
N SER A 53 -4.80 7.93 -12.06
CA SER A 53 -6.24 8.08 -12.34
C SER A 53 -6.52 9.20 -13.34
N ALA A 54 -5.53 9.60 -14.14
CA ALA A 54 -5.73 10.40 -15.33
C ALA A 54 -6.75 9.67 -16.21
N PRO A 55 -7.81 10.36 -16.70
CA PRO A 55 -8.79 9.75 -17.56
C PRO A 55 -8.09 9.05 -18.73
N PRO A 56 -8.54 7.85 -19.15
CA PRO A 56 -8.03 7.26 -20.37
C PRO A 56 -8.09 8.33 -21.47
N ALA A 57 -6.97 8.53 -22.16
CA ALA A 57 -6.90 9.55 -23.20
C ALA A 57 -8.12 9.39 -24.12
N PRO A 58 -8.88 10.47 -24.40
CA PRO A 58 -10.07 10.36 -25.21
C PRO A 58 -9.66 9.68 -26.50
N GLU A 59 -10.28 8.55 -26.82
CA GLU A 59 -10.02 7.85 -28.07
C GLU A 59 -10.28 8.85 -29.18
N GLU A 60 -9.19 9.35 -29.76
CA GLU A 60 -9.25 10.27 -30.88
C GLU A 60 -10.03 9.55 -31.95
N ASN A 61 -11.19 10.13 -32.25
CA ASN A 61 -12.29 9.58 -33.00
C ASN A 61 -11.80 9.21 -34.42
N LYS A 62 -11.22 8.03 -34.58
CA LYS A 62 -10.65 7.50 -35.84
C LYS A 62 -11.74 7.09 -36.84
N ASN A 63 -12.91 7.72 -36.78
CA ASN A 63 -14.09 7.42 -37.60
C ASN A 63 -14.86 8.69 -37.99
N LEU A 64 -14.20 9.82 -38.21
CA LEU A 64 -14.81 10.94 -38.92
C LEU A 64 -14.42 10.87 -40.41
N PRO A 65 -15.33 10.43 -41.30
CA PRO A 65 -15.15 10.63 -42.73
C PRO A 65 -15.36 12.12 -43.02
N ILE A 66 -14.30 12.78 -43.50
CA ILE A 66 -14.37 14.10 -44.13
C ILE A 66 -14.67 13.92 -45.61
#